data_AF-A0A4Q9MCS7-F1
#
_entry.id   AF-A0A4Q9MCS7-F1
#
_cell.length_a   1.000
_cell.length_b   1.000
_cell.length_c   1.000
_cell.angle_alpha   90.00
_cell.angle_beta   90.00
_cell.angle_gamma   90.00
#
_symmetry.space_group_name_H-M   'P 1'
#
loop_
_entity.id
_entity.type
_entity.pdbx_description
1 polymer ?
#
loop_
_entity_poly.entity_id
_entity_poly.type
_entity_poly.pdbx_seq_one_letter_code
_entity_poly.pdbx_strand_id
1 'polypeptide(L)' 'KPNVQKGTVAAIKLSPALTVPENITVSEVSQLRAAKWTDCVLVVDDCEGLSVIFTAKDLAY' A
#
# COMPACT_ATOMS: atom_id res chain seq x y z
N LYS A 1 9.16 6.99 25.64
CA LYS A 1 9.75 7.12 24.28
C LYS A 1 10.11 5.72 23.82
N PRO A 2 9.46 5.15 22.78
CA PRO A 2 9.72 3.76 22.41
C PRO A 2 11.18 3.64 21.96
N ASN A 3 11.91 2.73 22.61
CA ASN A 3 13.30 2.42 22.33
C ASN A 3 13.34 1.58 21.05
N VAL A 4 13.27 2.25 19.89
CA VAL A 4 13.31 1.58 18.60
C VAL A 4 14.74 1.06 18.41
N GLN A 5 14.90 -0.26 18.50
CA GLN A 5 16.20 -0.93 18.35
C GLN A 5 16.77 -0.61 16.96
N LYS A 6 18.00 -0.09 16.92
CA LYS A 6 18.71 0.17 15.67
C LYS A 6 18.84 -1.14 14.89
N GLY A 7 18.26 -1.18 13.69
CA GLY A 7 18.28 -2.36 12.81
C GLY A 7 16.93 -3.07 12.66
N THR A 8 15.90 -2.72 13.44
CA THR A 8 14.53 -3.20 13.18
C THR A 8 13.91 -2.43 12.03
N VAL A 9 13.00 -3.05 11.27
CA VAL A 9 12.22 -2.38 10.21
C VAL A 9 11.48 -1.14 10.73
N ALA A 10 11.06 -1.15 12.01
CA ALA A 10 10.47 -0.01 12.70
C ALA A 10 11.43 1.17 12.95
N ALA A 11 12.75 0.95 12.85
CA ALA A 11 13.77 2.00 12.92
C ALA A 11 13.94 2.75 11.59
N ILE A 12 13.44 2.18 10.50
CA ILE A 12 13.45 2.78 9.17
C ILE A 12 12.18 3.61 9.04
N LYS A 13 12.33 4.89 8.69
CA LYS A 13 11.20 5.76 8.37
C LYS A 13 10.65 5.37 6.99
N LEU A 14 9.84 4.32 6.96
CA LEU A 14 9.09 3.94 5.77
C LEU A 14 7.94 4.92 5.58
N SER A 15 7.69 5.30 4.33
CA SER A 15 6.49 6.06 3.98
C SER A 15 5.24 5.20 4.29
N PRO A 16 4.15 5.80 4.77
CA PRO A 16 2.92 5.07 4.99
C PRO A 16 2.45 4.42 3.69
N ALA A 17 2.08 3.14 3.77
CA ALA A 17 1.58 2.39 2.64
C ALA A 17 0.28 3.02 2.14
N LEU A 18 0.11 3.10 0.82
CA LEU A 18 -1.14 3.56 0.23
C LEU A 18 -2.18 2.44 0.36
N THR A 19 -3.19 2.64 1.20
CA THR A 19 -4.30 1.71 1.39
C THR A 19 -5.55 2.20 0.65
N VAL A 20 -6.28 1.27 0.03
CA VAL A 20 -7.55 1.53 -0.67
C VAL A 20 -8.56 0.44 -0.31
N PRO A 21 -9.87 0.75 -0.27
CA PRO A 21 -10.90 -0.26 -0.04
C PRO A 21 -11.01 -1.23 -1.22
N GLU A 22 -11.48 -2.45 -1.01
CA GLU A 22 -11.66 -3.45 -2.08
C GLU A 22 -12.71 -3.09 -3.14
N ASN A 23 -13.59 -2.13 -2.86
CA ASN A 23 -14.61 -1.68 -3.81
C ASN A 23 -14.07 -0.81 -4.96
N ILE A 24 -12.79 -0.41 -4.88
CA ILE A 24 -12.18 0.50 -5.85
C ILE A 24 -11.91 -0.21 -7.18
N THR A 25 -12.05 0.51 -8.28
CA THR A 25 -11.79 -0.07 -9.60
C THR A 25 -10.30 -0.09 -9.95
N VAL A 26 -9.89 -1.03 -10.79
CA VAL A 26 -8.50 -1.15 -11.28
C VAL A 26 -8.01 0.16 -11.91
N SER A 27 -8.87 0.88 -12.63
CA SER A 27 -8.54 2.18 -13.25
C SER A 27 -8.23 3.25 -12.20
N GLU A 28 -9.04 3.33 -11.15
CA GLU A 28 -8.84 4.29 -10.06
C GLU A 28 -7.56 3.97 -9.28
N VAL A 29 -7.28 2.69 -9.00
CA VAL A 29 -6.03 2.29 -8.32
C VAL A 29 -4.81 2.60 -9.18
N SER A 30 -4.89 2.39 -10.49
CA SER A 30 -3.82 2.72 -11.43
C SER A 30 -3.54 4.22 -11.46
N GLN A 31 -4.58 5.05 -11.48
CA GLN A 31 -4.43 6.50 -11.40
C GLN A 31 -3.83 6.94 -10.06
N LEU A 32 -4.27 6.34 -8.93
CA LEU A 32 -3.73 6.63 -7.61
C LEU A 32 -2.24 6.32 -7.51
N ARG A 33 -1.78 5.23 -8.13
CA ARG A 33 -0.34 4.93 -8.23
C ARG A 33 0.42 6.00 -8.99
N ALA A 34 -0.09 6.38 -10.17
CA ALA A 34 0.54 7.39 -11.00
C ALA A 34 0.57 8.76 -10.32
N ALA A 35 -0.46 9.09 -9.55
CA ALA A 35 -0.58 10.36 -8.83
C ALA A 35 0.30 10.42 -7.56
N LYS A 36 0.42 9.32 -6.81
CA LYS A 36 1.18 9.27 -5.54
C LYS A 36 2.61 8.74 -5.67
N TRP A 37 3.04 8.35 -6.86
CA TRP A 37 4.34 7.74 -7.13
C TRP A 37 4.62 6.55 -6.19
N THR A 38 3.63 5.67 -6.09
CA THR A 38 3.69 4.48 -5.24
C THR A 38 3.51 3.23 -6.08
N ASP A 39 4.47 2.31 -6.01
CA ASP A 39 4.46 1.05 -6.78
C ASP A 39 3.52 -0.01 -6.19
N CYS A 40 3.25 0.06 -4.90
CA CYS A 40 2.45 -0.91 -4.16
C CYS A 40 1.25 -0.23 -3.54
N VAL A 41 0.06 -0.79 -3.79
CA VAL A 41 -1.18 -0.37 -3.15
C VAL A 41 -1.70 -1.55 -2.34
N LEU A 42 -1.97 -1.33 -1.06
CA LEU A 42 -2.62 -2.30 -0.19
C LEU A 42 -4.13 -2.16 -0.37
N VAL A 43 -4.79 -3.23 -0.75
CA VAL A 43 -6.23 -3.30 -0.78
C VAL A 43 -6.70 -3.89 0.55
N VAL A 44 -7.61 -3.20 1.21
CA VAL A 44 -8.16 -3.59 2.50
C VAL A 44 -9.66 -3.91 2.39
N ASP A 45 -10.08 -4.92 3.15
CA ASP A 45 -11.49 -5.29 3.36
C ASP A 45 -12.16 -4.34 4.39
N ASP A 46 -13.48 -4.41 4.50
CA ASP A 46 -14.32 -3.67 5.46
C ASP A 46 -13.89 -3.85 6.92
N CYS A 47 -13.20 -4.95 7.26
CA CYS A 47 -12.64 -5.19 8.59
C CYS A 47 -11.25 -4.54 8.82
N GLU A 48 -10.81 -3.64 7.95
CA GLU A 48 -9.42 -3.11 7.90
C GLU A 48 -8.34 -4.20 7.73
N GLY A 49 -8.77 -5.39 7.33
CA GLY A 49 -7.91 -6.52 7.01
C GLY A 49 -7.23 -6.31 5.67
N LEU A 50 -5.95 -6.67 5.58
CA LEU A 50 -5.19 -6.56 4.35
C LEU A 50 -5.58 -7.71 3.40
N SER A 51 -6.39 -7.41 2.39
CA SER A 51 -6.96 -8.43 1.48
C SER A 51 -5.97 -8.80 0.38
N VAL A 52 -5.40 -7.81 -0.31
CA VAL A 52 -4.49 -8.05 -1.43
C VAL A 52 -3.49 -6.91 -1.61
N ILE A 53 -2.32 -7.22 -2.19
CA ILE A 53 -1.32 -6.23 -2.59
C ILE A 53 -1.42 -6.06 -4.10
N PHE A 54 -1.97 -4.93 -4.54
CA PHE A 54 -1.91 -4.54 -5.93
C PHE A 54 -0.46 -4.08 -6.18
N THR A 55 0.24 -4.66 -7.17
CA THR A 55 1.54 -4.17 -7.71
C THR A 55 1.48 -3.84 -9.22
N ALA A 56 2.53 -3.22 -9.80
CA ALA A 56 2.59 -2.85 -11.22
C ALA A 56 2.40 -4.03 -12.19
N LYS A 57 2.71 -5.25 -11.74
CA LYS A 57 2.47 -6.49 -12.48
C LYS A 57 0.99 -6.72 -12.81
N ASP A 58 0.09 -6.24 -11.96
CA ASP A 58 -1.36 -6.38 -12.12
C ASP A 58 -1.93 -5.44 -13.20
N LEU A 59 -1.14 -4.45 -13.63
CA LEU A 59 -1.50 -3.52 -14.71
C LEU A 59 -1.13 -4.06 -16.11
N ALA A 60 -0.32 -5.13 -16.19
CA ALA A 60 0.26 -5.63 -17.43
C ALA A 60 -0.59 -6.70 -18.14
N TYR A 61 -1.91 -6.70 -17.95
CA TYR A 61 -2.84 -7.60 -18.64
C TYR A 61 -3.67 -6.87 -19.69
#